data_AF-A0A7C2LAH0-F1
#
_entry.id   AF-A0A7C2LAH0-F1
#
_cell.length_a   1.000
_cell.length_b   1.000
_cell.length_c   1.000
_cell.angle_alpha   90.00
_cell.angle_beta   90.00
_cell.angle_gamma   90.00
#
_symmetry.space_group_name_H-M   'P 1'
#
loop_
_entity.id
_entity.type
_entity.pdbx_description
1 polymer ?
#
loop_
_entity_poly.entity_id
_entity_poly.type
_entity_poly.pdbx_seq_one_letter_code
_entity_poly.pdbx_strand_id
1 'polypeptide(L)'
;MAQYIPTIIGAIAGDVIGAPYEWNRIKTTDFPLFSAQSDFTDDTVLTIAVADSILSGKDFAATLRDYGRRYPNRGYGGFFRHWLHSDNPRPYGSFGNGSAMRASPIGFAASTLEEALQLAQRSAEVTHNHPEGIKGAQATAAAIYLARTGCTRQQIRDYVTRTFGYDLDFTLNEIRPTYRFNETCQQTVPQAIVAFLESTDYESAIRLAISLGGDSDTLACITGGIAAAYYKEMPEAIVQNTLSLLPEEFREVIRRFDEKYAELAVTE
;
A
#
# COMPACT_ATOMS: atom_id res chain seq x y z
N MET A 1 26.59 -5.29 -11.59
CA MET A 1 25.65 -4.15 -11.49
C MET A 1 24.84 -4.39 -10.24
N ALA A 2 24.66 -3.39 -9.38
CA ALA A 2 23.84 -3.56 -8.17
C ALA A 2 22.42 -3.94 -8.59
N GLN A 3 21.86 -4.98 -7.97
CA GLN A 3 20.47 -5.38 -8.19
C GLN A 3 19.57 -4.29 -7.60
N TYR A 4 18.69 -3.71 -8.42
CA TYR A 4 17.64 -2.82 -7.92
C TYR A 4 16.66 -3.62 -7.07
N ILE A 5 16.60 -3.34 -5.77
CA ILE A 5 15.65 -3.96 -4.86
C ILE A 5 14.50 -2.96 -4.67
N PRO A 6 13.29 -3.26 -5.18
CA PRO A 6 12.16 -2.33 -5.12
C PRO A 6 11.68 -2.18 -3.67
N THR A 7 11.38 -0.95 -3.26
CA THR A 7 10.69 -0.67 -2.00
C THR A 7 9.24 -0.23 -2.23
N ILE A 8 8.92 1.05 -2.00
CA ILE A 8 7.58 1.64 -2.07
C ILE A 8 7.05 1.73 -3.50
N ILE A 9 7.91 1.56 -4.52
CA ILE A 9 7.46 1.49 -5.92
C ILE A 9 6.49 0.32 -6.16
N GLY A 10 6.56 -0.75 -5.36
CA GLY A 10 5.59 -1.84 -5.43
C GLY A 10 4.18 -1.42 -5.03
N ALA A 11 4.03 -0.61 -3.98
CA ALA A 11 2.71 -0.09 -3.62
C ALA A 11 2.19 0.87 -4.70
N ILE A 12 3.06 1.77 -5.18
CA ILE A 12 2.73 2.79 -6.18
C ILE A 12 2.35 2.17 -7.53
N ALA A 13 3.06 1.13 -7.97
CA ALA A 13 2.71 0.40 -9.17
C ALA A 13 1.37 -0.32 -9.03
N GLY A 14 1.06 -0.86 -7.85
CA GLY A 14 -0.24 -1.43 -7.55
C GLY A 14 -1.38 -0.43 -7.73
N ASP A 15 -1.27 0.75 -7.12
CA ASP A 15 -2.20 1.87 -7.30
C ASP A 15 -2.38 2.21 -8.80
N VAL A 16 -1.29 2.58 -9.49
CA VAL A 16 -1.32 3.03 -10.89
C VAL A 16 -1.95 2.00 -11.84
N ILE A 17 -1.68 0.72 -11.62
CA ILE A 17 -2.24 -0.38 -12.43
C ILE A 17 -3.72 -0.63 -12.04
N GLY A 18 -4.09 -0.49 -10.77
CA GLY A 18 -5.44 -0.70 -10.26
C GLY A 18 -6.43 0.43 -10.54
N ALA A 19 -5.96 1.68 -10.65
CA ALA A 19 -6.79 2.88 -10.77
C ALA A 19 -7.83 2.83 -11.92
N PRO A 20 -7.52 2.35 -13.14
CA PRO A 20 -8.51 2.22 -14.21
C PRO A 20 -9.68 1.28 -13.88
N TYR A 21 -9.47 0.35 -12.94
CA TYR A 21 -10.38 -0.77 -12.63
C TYR A 21 -11.27 -0.53 -11.42
N GLU A 22 -11.01 0.50 -10.60
CA GLU A 22 -11.82 0.87 -9.44
C GLU A 22 -13.30 1.09 -9.83
N TRP A 23 -13.51 1.87 -10.89
CA TRP A 23 -14.84 2.18 -11.44
C TRP A 23 -15.23 1.31 -12.64
N ASN A 24 -14.25 0.64 -13.28
CA ASN A 24 -14.45 -0.33 -14.37
C ASN A 24 -14.12 -1.76 -13.93
N ARG A 25 -14.79 -2.21 -12.84
CA ARG A 25 -14.46 -3.45 -12.15
C ARG A 25 -14.47 -4.68 -13.06
N ILE A 26 -13.40 -5.46 -12.96
CA ILE A 26 -13.23 -6.74 -13.64
C ILE A 26 -13.22 -7.90 -12.65
N LYS A 27 -13.44 -9.11 -13.16
CA LYS A 27 -13.46 -10.38 -12.39
C LYS A 27 -12.53 -11.43 -12.98
N THR A 28 -11.46 -10.97 -13.63
CA THR A 28 -10.47 -11.78 -14.36
C THR A 28 -9.06 -11.29 -14.05
N THR A 29 -8.08 -12.19 -14.10
CA THR A 29 -6.64 -11.86 -14.02
C THR A 29 -6.04 -11.49 -15.38
N ASP A 30 -6.78 -11.73 -16.46
CA ASP A 30 -6.39 -11.41 -17.83
C ASP A 30 -6.90 -10.01 -18.22
N PHE A 31 -6.00 -9.03 -18.13
CA PHE A 31 -6.22 -7.63 -18.46
C PHE A 31 -4.89 -6.92 -18.73
N PRO A 32 -4.88 -5.81 -19.50
CA PRO A 32 -3.66 -5.03 -19.69
C PRO A 32 -3.25 -4.30 -18.41
N LEU A 33 -2.00 -4.46 -17.95
CA LEU A 33 -1.55 -3.78 -16.71
C LEU A 33 -1.55 -2.25 -16.83
N PHE A 34 -1.25 -1.73 -18.02
CA PHE A 34 -1.22 -0.29 -18.27
C PHE A 34 -2.18 0.06 -19.40
N SER A 35 -2.86 1.18 -19.26
CA SER A 35 -3.76 1.74 -20.27
C SER A 35 -3.63 3.26 -20.30
N ALA A 36 -4.31 3.92 -21.25
CA ALA A 36 -4.36 5.38 -21.30
C ALA A 36 -5.07 6.01 -20.07
N GLN A 37 -5.76 5.21 -19.26
CA GLN A 37 -6.40 5.65 -18.02
C GLN A 37 -5.53 5.40 -16.77
N SER A 38 -4.39 4.74 -16.92
CA SER A 38 -3.47 4.49 -15.80
C SER A 38 -2.85 5.81 -15.36
N ASP A 39 -3.06 6.17 -14.11
CA ASP A 39 -2.47 7.32 -13.43
C ASP A 39 -2.44 7.01 -11.92
N PHE A 40 -1.67 7.76 -11.16
CA PHE A 40 -1.57 7.59 -9.71
C PHE A 40 -2.74 8.29 -8.98
N THR A 41 -3.20 7.70 -7.87
CA THR A 41 -4.29 8.20 -7.03
C THR A 41 -3.78 8.73 -5.69
N ASP A 42 -4.68 8.95 -4.73
CA ASP A 42 -4.33 9.36 -3.38
C ASP A 42 -3.51 8.31 -2.63
N ASP A 43 -3.63 7.04 -2.99
CA ASP A 43 -2.77 5.96 -2.50
C ASP A 43 -1.29 6.30 -2.67
N THR A 44 -0.88 6.63 -3.89
CA THR A 44 0.48 7.05 -4.18
C THR A 44 0.82 8.36 -3.50
N VAL A 45 -0.05 9.38 -3.57
CA VAL A 45 0.25 10.69 -2.97
C VAL A 45 0.52 10.55 -1.47
N LEU A 46 -0.30 9.78 -0.76
CA LEU A 46 -0.18 9.60 0.67
C LEU A 46 0.94 8.61 1.04
N THR A 47 1.25 7.63 0.19
CA THR A 47 2.45 6.79 0.31
C THR A 47 3.72 7.65 0.24
N ILE A 48 3.83 8.53 -0.76
CA ILE A 48 4.95 9.46 -0.91
C ILE A 48 5.04 10.41 0.29
N ALA A 49 3.91 10.93 0.78
CA ALA A 49 3.87 11.79 1.95
C ALA A 49 4.39 11.08 3.22
N VAL A 50 3.98 9.82 3.46
CA VAL A 50 4.49 9.01 4.58
C VAL A 50 5.99 8.74 4.42
N ALA A 51 6.46 8.43 3.21
CA ALA A 51 7.87 8.24 2.90
C ALA A 51 8.71 9.50 3.18
N ASP A 52 8.30 10.68 2.71
CA ASP A 52 9.00 11.94 3.00
C ASP A 52 8.97 12.28 4.49
N SER A 53 7.86 12.02 5.18
CA SER A 53 7.75 12.23 6.63
C SER A 53 8.80 11.40 7.39
N ILE A 54 8.99 10.13 7.01
CA ILE A 54 9.99 9.24 7.60
C ILE A 54 11.41 9.68 7.24
N LEU A 55 11.67 10.00 5.98
CA LEU A 55 13.00 10.41 5.50
C LEU A 55 13.47 11.70 6.18
N SER A 56 12.56 12.64 6.36
CA SER A 56 12.83 14.00 6.82
C SER A 56 12.53 14.21 8.30
N GLY A 57 12.01 13.20 9.01
CA GLY A 57 11.61 13.30 10.42
C GLY A 57 10.47 14.30 10.67
N LYS A 58 9.64 14.57 9.67
CA LYS A 58 8.51 15.52 9.75
C LYS A 58 7.31 14.88 10.44
N ASP A 59 6.36 15.72 10.86
CA ASP A 59 5.07 15.28 11.36
C ASP A 59 4.19 14.68 10.24
N PHE A 60 3.53 13.56 10.53
CA PHE A 60 2.69 12.86 9.55
C PHE A 60 1.49 13.71 9.12
N ALA A 61 0.79 14.36 10.05
CA ALA A 61 -0.40 15.14 9.72
C ALA A 61 -0.03 16.34 8.83
N ALA A 62 1.06 17.03 9.15
CA ALA A 62 1.57 18.14 8.35
C ALA A 62 1.96 17.69 6.93
N THR A 63 2.69 16.58 6.82
CA THR A 63 3.19 16.09 5.52
C THR A 63 2.06 15.56 4.65
N LEU A 64 1.12 14.78 5.21
CA LEU A 64 -0.08 14.32 4.51
C LEU A 64 -0.93 15.49 4.00
N ARG A 65 -1.04 16.57 4.78
CA ARG A 65 -1.79 17.77 4.35
C ARG A 65 -1.09 18.53 3.24
N ASP A 66 0.23 18.69 3.33
CA ASP A 66 1.00 19.35 2.29
C ASP A 66 0.85 18.66 0.94
N TYR A 67 1.19 17.37 0.87
CA TYR A 67 1.07 16.58 -0.37
C TYR A 67 -0.38 16.52 -0.86
N GLY A 68 -1.34 16.25 0.03
CA GLY A 68 -2.76 16.18 -0.33
C GLY A 68 -3.28 17.48 -0.96
N ARG A 69 -2.82 18.65 -0.47
CA ARG A 69 -3.21 19.97 -1.00
C ARG A 69 -2.50 20.32 -2.30
N ARG A 70 -1.24 19.92 -2.46
CA ARG A 70 -0.48 20.13 -3.70
C ARG A 70 -0.97 19.25 -4.86
N TYR A 71 -1.55 18.09 -4.53
CA TYR A 71 -2.16 17.17 -5.50
C TYR A 71 -3.66 16.97 -5.24
N PRO A 72 -4.50 17.99 -5.51
CA PRO A 72 -5.95 17.84 -5.37
C PRO A 72 -6.50 16.90 -6.45
N ASN A 73 -7.73 16.41 -6.24
CA ASN A 73 -8.49 15.59 -7.20
C ASN A 73 -7.84 14.24 -7.56
N ARG A 74 -7.22 13.58 -6.58
CA ARG A 74 -6.53 12.29 -6.77
C ARG A 74 -7.30 11.06 -6.30
N GLY A 75 -8.55 11.19 -5.87
CA GLY A 75 -9.37 10.04 -5.41
C GLY A 75 -9.83 10.14 -3.96
N TYR A 76 -9.25 11.06 -3.18
CA TYR A 76 -9.50 11.20 -1.74
C TYR A 76 -10.97 11.05 -1.29
N GLY A 77 -11.19 10.15 -0.34
CA GLY A 77 -12.46 10.00 0.37
C GLY A 77 -12.98 11.30 0.99
N GLY A 78 -14.31 11.44 1.10
CA GLY A 78 -14.98 12.68 1.49
C GLY A 78 -14.52 13.24 2.85
N PHE A 79 -14.40 12.37 3.87
CA PHE A 79 -13.91 12.78 5.19
C PHE A 79 -12.43 13.19 5.17
N PHE A 80 -11.60 12.53 4.37
CA PHE A 80 -10.20 12.92 4.23
C PHE A 80 -10.07 14.29 3.57
N ARG A 81 -10.86 14.58 2.52
CA ARG A 81 -10.92 15.92 1.91
C ARG A 81 -11.33 16.98 2.91
N HIS A 82 -12.34 16.71 3.74
CA HIS A 82 -12.74 17.65 4.79
C HIS A 82 -11.60 17.90 5.79
N TRP A 83 -10.94 16.84 6.26
CA TRP A 83 -9.77 16.94 7.14
C TRP A 83 -8.62 17.73 6.50
N LEU A 84 -8.36 17.49 5.23
CA LEU A 84 -7.30 18.14 4.46
C LEU A 84 -7.47 19.66 4.42
N HIS A 85 -8.70 20.15 4.29
CA HIS A 85 -9.01 21.58 4.15
C HIS A 85 -9.45 22.28 5.44
N SER A 86 -9.65 21.55 6.54
CA SER A 86 -9.97 22.12 7.84
C SER A 86 -8.81 22.99 8.37
N ASP A 87 -9.11 24.13 9.01
CA ASP A 87 -8.11 24.99 9.66
C ASP A 87 -7.48 24.30 10.88
N ASN A 88 -8.29 23.55 11.65
CA ASN A 88 -7.88 22.80 12.82
C ASN A 88 -8.28 21.32 12.66
N PRO A 89 -7.53 20.54 11.86
CA PRO A 89 -7.91 19.18 11.54
C PRO A 89 -7.85 18.28 12.79
N ARG A 90 -8.92 17.54 13.02
CA ARG A 90 -8.98 16.48 14.03
C ARG A 90 -9.24 15.15 13.34
N PRO A 91 -8.64 14.05 13.80
CA PRO A 91 -8.97 12.74 13.26
C PRO A 91 -10.46 12.45 13.45
N TYR A 92 -11.04 11.73 12.50
CA TYR A 92 -12.50 11.70 12.31
C TYR A 92 -13.10 10.31 12.49
N GLY A 93 -12.42 9.42 13.24
CA GLY A 93 -12.97 8.13 13.64
C GLY A 93 -13.18 7.15 12.50
N SER A 94 -12.44 7.28 11.40
CA SER A 94 -12.60 6.40 10.23
C SER A 94 -11.95 5.03 10.44
N PHE A 95 -12.67 3.99 10.03
CA PHE A 95 -12.19 2.61 9.87
C PHE A 95 -11.88 2.26 8.40
N GLY A 96 -11.84 3.27 7.53
CA GLY A 96 -11.51 3.12 6.12
C GLY A 96 -10.07 2.66 5.87
N ASN A 97 -9.85 2.02 4.72
CA ASN A 97 -8.57 1.48 4.25
C ASN A 97 -7.51 2.56 3.91
N GLY A 98 -7.89 3.84 3.89
CA GLY A 98 -6.98 4.96 3.63
C GLY A 98 -5.80 5.11 4.61
N SER A 99 -5.87 4.47 5.78
CA SER A 99 -4.71 4.33 6.69
C SER A 99 -3.76 3.22 6.25
N ALA A 100 -4.28 2.13 5.70
CA ALA A 100 -3.53 0.95 5.29
C ALA A 100 -2.83 1.13 3.94
N MET A 101 -3.46 1.81 2.98
CA MET A 101 -2.92 2.01 1.63
C MET A 101 -1.59 2.77 1.62
N ARG A 102 -1.39 3.68 2.58
CA ARG A 102 -0.17 4.49 2.74
C ARG A 102 0.85 3.94 3.74
N ALA A 103 0.64 2.71 4.23
CA ALA A 103 1.47 2.14 5.30
C ALA A 103 2.76 1.47 4.78
N SER A 104 2.93 1.32 3.46
CA SER A 104 4.08 0.63 2.88
C SER A 104 5.44 1.20 3.27
N PRO A 105 5.67 2.53 3.32
CA PRO A 105 6.99 3.05 3.71
C PRO A 105 7.35 2.70 5.15
N ILE A 106 6.36 2.53 6.03
CA ILE A 106 6.58 2.18 7.44
C ILE A 106 7.13 0.76 7.57
N GLY A 107 6.52 -0.19 6.83
CA GLY A 107 6.98 -1.57 6.80
C GLY A 107 8.44 -1.69 6.37
N PHE A 108 8.84 -0.94 5.33
CA PHE A 108 10.23 -0.89 4.85
C PHE A 108 11.18 -0.19 5.83
N ALA A 109 10.78 0.94 6.41
CA ALA A 109 11.68 1.79 7.19
C ALA A 109 11.95 1.33 8.63
N ALA A 110 11.02 0.58 9.24
CA ALA A 110 11.14 0.20 10.64
C ALA A 110 12.33 -0.73 10.91
N SER A 111 13.03 -0.59 12.02
CA SER A 111 14.14 -1.50 12.39
C SER A 111 13.65 -2.75 13.12
N THR A 112 12.46 -2.67 13.72
CA THR A 112 11.81 -3.78 14.42
C THR A 112 10.33 -3.85 14.08
N LEU A 113 9.72 -5.02 14.30
CA LEU A 113 8.28 -5.19 14.13
C LEU A 113 7.48 -4.27 15.07
N GLU A 114 7.95 -4.11 16.32
CA GLU A 114 7.33 -3.20 17.30
C GLU A 114 7.35 -1.74 16.80
N GLU A 115 8.48 -1.30 16.26
CA GLU A 115 8.58 0.03 15.66
C GLU A 115 7.63 0.19 14.46
N ALA A 116 7.49 -0.84 13.62
CA ALA A 116 6.55 -0.82 12.49
C ALA A 116 5.10 -0.62 12.99
N LEU A 117 4.70 -1.32 14.06
CA LEU A 117 3.37 -1.18 14.66
C LEU A 117 3.14 0.22 15.25
N GLN A 118 4.13 0.78 15.95
CA GLN A 118 4.04 2.09 16.57
C GLN A 118 4.00 3.21 15.53
N LEU A 119 4.83 3.14 14.48
CA LEU A 119 4.82 4.11 13.39
C LEU A 119 3.51 4.03 12.59
N ALA A 120 3.00 2.83 12.31
CA ALA A 120 1.74 2.62 11.62
C ALA A 120 0.57 3.22 12.40
N GLN A 121 0.53 3.01 13.72
CA GLN A 121 -0.46 3.64 14.59
C GLN A 121 -0.38 5.17 14.53
N ARG A 122 0.82 5.75 14.69
CA ARG A 122 1.02 7.21 14.63
C ARG A 122 0.61 7.81 13.28
N SER A 123 0.90 7.12 12.17
CA SER A 123 0.51 7.55 10.82
C SER A 123 -1.00 7.39 10.56
N ALA A 124 -1.65 6.39 11.17
CA ALA A 124 -3.08 6.18 11.03
C ALA A 124 -3.90 7.19 11.87
N GLU A 125 -3.54 7.39 13.14
CA GLU A 125 -4.30 8.15 14.13
C GLU A 125 -4.52 9.62 13.77
N VAL A 126 -3.73 10.19 12.86
CA VAL A 126 -3.94 11.57 12.39
C VAL A 126 -5.22 11.73 11.56
N THR A 127 -5.74 10.65 10.97
CA THR A 127 -7.02 10.66 10.22
C THR A 127 -7.98 9.53 10.61
N HIS A 128 -7.47 8.31 10.80
CA HIS A 128 -8.21 7.07 11.06
C HIS A 128 -7.99 6.58 12.50
N ASN A 129 -8.35 7.39 13.50
CA ASN A 129 -8.21 7.03 14.92
C ASN A 129 -9.25 6.02 15.43
N HIS A 130 -9.99 5.35 14.54
CA HIS A 130 -10.81 4.19 14.91
C HIS A 130 -9.90 2.95 15.10
N PRO A 131 -10.15 2.07 16.08
CA PRO A 131 -9.33 0.86 16.29
C PRO A 131 -9.12 0.03 15.02
N GLU A 132 -10.18 -0.17 14.23
CA GLU A 132 -10.10 -0.90 12.94
C GLU A 132 -9.26 -0.18 11.86
N GLY A 133 -9.26 1.15 11.85
CA GLY A 133 -8.42 1.94 10.94
C GLY A 133 -6.94 1.82 11.29
N ILE A 134 -6.62 1.90 12.59
CA ILE A 134 -5.27 1.68 13.12
C ILE A 134 -4.81 0.25 12.85
N LYS A 135 -5.68 -0.73 13.13
CA LYS A 135 -5.42 -2.15 12.94
C LYS A 135 -5.08 -2.49 11.49
N GLY A 136 -5.81 -1.92 10.52
CA GLY A 136 -5.50 -2.12 9.11
C GLY A 136 -4.11 -1.61 8.72
N ALA A 137 -3.73 -0.41 9.18
CA ALA A 137 -2.40 0.15 8.93
C ALA A 137 -1.29 -0.69 9.58
N GLN A 138 -1.50 -1.13 10.82
CA GLN A 138 -0.56 -1.99 11.53
C GLN A 138 -0.40 -3.36 10.86
N ALA A 139 -1.50 -3.98 10.42
CA ALA A 139 -1.45 -5.25 9.71
C ALA A 139 -0.70 -5.16 8.38
N THR A 140 -0.96 -4.11 7.60
CA THR A 140 -0.24 -3.87 6.34
C THR A 140 1.25 -3.62 6.59
N ALA A 141 1.61 -2.72 7.51
CA ALA A 141 3.01 -2.44 7.82
C ALA A 141 3.74 -3.67 8.37
N ALA A 142 3.09 -4.47 9.23
CA ALA A 142 3.64 -5.71 9.76
C ALA A 142 3.86 -6.76 8.67
N ALA A 143 2.90 -6.96 7.76
CA ALA A 143 3.04 -7.90 6.65
C ALA A 143 4.24 -7.53 5.76
N ILE A 144 4.42 -6.25 5.47
CA ILE A 144 5.55 -5.73 4.68
C ILE A 144 6.88 -5.90 5.43
N TYR A 145 6.93 -5.55 6.71
CA TYR A 145 8.11 -5.75 7.56
C TYR A 145 8.53 -7.22 7.58
N LEU A 146 7.59 -8.12 7.88
CA LEU A 146 7.85 -9.56 7.96
C LEU A 146 8.32 -10.11 6.61
N ALA A 147 7.67 -9.71 5.52
CA ALA A 147 8.05 -10.08 4.16
C ALA A 147 9.50 -9.74 3.83
N ARG A 148 9.93 -8.48 4.01
CA ARG A 148 11.31 -8.09 3.67
C ARG A 148 12.37 -8.73 4.58
N THR A 149 12.01 -9.01 5.84
CA THR A 149 12.91 -9.69 6.79
C THR A 149 13.00 -11.21 6.57
N GLY A 150 12.40 -11.73 5.49
CA GLY A 150 12.55 -13.13 5.09
C GLY A 150 11.56 -14.09 5.76
N CYS A 151 10.51 -13.59 6.42
CA CYS A 151 9.45 -14.48 6.90
C CYS A 151 8.71 -15.12 5.72
N THR A 152 8.37 -16.40 5.89
CA THR A 152 7.58 -17.16 4.92
C THR A 152 6.13 -16.64 4.86
N ARG A 153 5.44 -16.94 3.76
CA ARG A 153 3.99 -16.67 3.62
C ARG A 153 3.16 -17.19 4.80
N GLN A 154 3.47 -18.39 5.28
CA GLN A 154 2.76 -18.99 6.42
C GLN A 154 3.01 -18.20 7.71
N GLN A 155 4.24 -17.77 7.99
CA GLN A 155 4.54 -16.95 9.16
C GLN A 155 3.83 -15.58 9.12
N ILE A 156 3.74 -14.96 7.93
CA ILE A 156 2.99 -13.70 7.73
C ILE A 156 1.50 -13.94 8.00
N ARG A 157 0.91 -14.98 7.40
CA ARG A 157 -0.48 -15.38 7.63
C ARG A 157 -0.76 -15.59 9.12
N ASP A 158 0.02 -16.44 9.77
CA ASP A 158 -0.16 -16.79 11.19
C ASP A 158 -0.04 -15.57 12.10
N TYR A 159 0.93 -14.68 11.82
CA TYR A 159 1.09 -13.44 12.57
C TYR A 159 -0.13 -12.53 12.40
N VAL A 160 -0.58 -12.30 11.17
CA VAL A 160 -1.69 -11.40 10.89
C VAL A 160 -2.99 -11.92 11.52
N THR A 161 -3.29 -13.20 11.36
CA THR A 161 -4.49 -13.83 11.94
C THR A 161 -4.44 -13.80 13.47
N ARG A 162 -3.32 -14.18 14.09
CA ARG A 162 -3.21 -14.22 15.56
C ARG A 162 -3.21 -12.84 16.21
N THR A 163 -2.52 -11.86 15.62
CA THR A 163 -2.32 -10.53 16.22
C THR A 163 -3.49 -9.60 15.96
N PHE A 164 -4.07 -9.62 14.75
CA PHE A 164 -5.11 -8.67 14.35
C PHE A 164 -6.50 -9.31 14.24
N GLY A 165 -6.62 -10.64 14.35
CA GLY A 165 -7.88 -11.35 14.22
C GLY A 165 -8.47 -11.30 12.81
N TYR A 166 -7.65 -11.00 11.80
CA TYR A 166 -8.10 -11.07 10.41
C TYR A 166 -8.21 -12.52 9.96
N ASP A 167 -9.39 -12.87 9.43
CA ASP A 167 -9.59 -14.12 8.73
C ASP A 167 -8.87 -14.06 7.38
N LEU A 168 -8.01 -15.05 7.14
CA LEU A 168 -7.25 -15.24 5.90
C LEU A 168 -7.47 -16.65 5.33
N ASP A 169 -8.43 -17.41 5.90
CA ASP A 169 -8.75 -18.78 5.50
C ASP A 169 -9.87 -18.80 4.45
N PHE A 170 -9.60 -18.14 3.34
CA PHE A 170 -10.40 -18.15 2.13
C PHE A 170 -9.49 -18.05 0.92
N THR A 171 -10.00 -18.42 -0.24
CA THR A 171 -9.32 -18.21 -1.51
C THR A 171 -9.88 -17.05 -2.29
N LEU A 172 -9.05 -16.39 -3.11
CA LEU A 172 -9.53 -15.35 -4.01
C LEU A 172 -10.57 -15.89 -4.99
N ASN A 173 -10.43 -17.14 -5.44
CA ASN A 173 -11.40 -17.78 -6.33
C ASN A 173 -12.80 -17.88 -5.69
N GLU A 174 -12.89 -18.17 -4.39
CA GLU A 174 -14.15 -18.25 -3.67
C GLU A 174 -14.85 -16.90 -3.55
N ILE A 175 -14.10 -15.83 -3.26
CA ILE A 175 -14.68 -14.51 -3.03
C ILE A 175 -14.86 -13.69 -4.31
N ARG A 176 -14.08 -13.96 -5.38
CA ARG A 176 -14.09 -13.15 -6.61
C ARG A 176 -15.50 -12.91 -7.17
N PRO A 177 -16.40 -13.91 -7.29
CA PRO A 177 -17.72 -13.70 -7.87
C PRO A 177 -18.62 -12.75 -7.06
N THR A 178 -18.44 -12.66 -5.75
CA THR A 178 -19.34 -11.95 -4.84
C THR A 178 -18.74 -10.70 -4.20
N TYR A 179 -17.42 -10.54 -4.23
CA TYR A 179 -16.72 -9.38 -3.69
C TYR A 179 -17.18 -8.08 -4.36
N ARG A 180 -17.40 -7.03 -3.58
CA ARG A 180 -17.92 -5.73 -4.05
C ARG A 180 -17.03 -4.61 -3.52
N PHE A 181 -17.21 -3.42 -4.11
CA PHE A 181 -16.56 -2.21 -3.66
C PHE A 181 -16.80 -2.00 -2.16
N ASN A 182 -15.71 -1.89 -1.40
CA ASN A 182 -15.72 -1.68 0.02
C ASN A 182 -14.42 -0.98 0.43
N GLU A 183 -14.57 0.15 1.11
CA GLU A 183 -13.47 1.04 1.50
C GLU A 183 -13.03 0.82 2.97
N THR A 184 -13.43 -0.28 3.62
CA THR A 184 -13.09 -0.57 5.03
C THR A 184 -11.83 -1.41 5.14
N CYS A 185 -11.01 -1.18 6.17
CA CYS A 185 -9.84 -2.02 6.44
C CYS A 185 -10.19 -3.51 6.49
N GLN A 186 -11.33 -3.86 7.11
CA GLN A 186 -11.76 -5.25 7.32
C GLN A 186 -12.16 -5.99 6.04
N GLN A 187 -12.47 -5.26 4.97
CA GLN A 187 -12.88 -5.82 3.69
C GLN A 187 -11.89 -5.50 2.58
N THR A 188 -10.75 -4.86 2.88
CA THR A 188 -9.65 -4.61 1.93
C THR A 188 -8.37 -5.30 2.36
N VAL A 189 -7.93 -5.11 3.62
CA VAL A 189 -6.63 -5.59 4.10
C VAL A 189 -6.49 -7.12 4.05
N PRO A 190 -7.44 -7.94 4.58
CA PRO A 190 -7.29 -9.39 4.49
C PRO A 190 -7.30 -9.88 3.04
N GLN A 191 -8.11 -9.28 2.16
CA GLN A 191 -8.17 -9.66 0.74
C GLN A 191 -6.87 -9.32 0.01
N ALA A 192 -6.28 -8.16 0.28
CA ALA A 192 -5.00 -7.77 -0.28
C ALA A 192 -3.85 -8.69 0.20
N ILE A 193 -3.88 -9.10 1.48
CA ILE A 193 -2.92 -10.06 2.03
C ILE A 193 -3.10 -11.43 1.38
N VAL A 194 -4.34 -11.94 1.26
CA VAL A 194 -4.60 -13.22 0.58
C VAL A 194 -4.18 -13.19 -0.89
N ALA A 195 -4.37 -12.06 -1.60
CA ALA A 195 -3.86 -11.90 -2.96
C ALA A 195 -2.35 -12.08 -3.05
N PHE A 196 -1.60 -11.53 -2.09
CA PHE A 196 -0.16 -11.81 -1.97
C PHE A 196 0.11 -13.29 -1.62
N LEU A 197 -0.62 -13.86 -0.68
CA LEU A 197 -0.39 -15.24 -0.23
C LEU A 197 -0.59 -16.27 -1.35
N GLU A 198 -1.51 -16.03 -2.29
CA GLU A 198 -1.77 -16.88 -3.46
C GLU A 198 -0.88 -16.59 -4.66
N SER A 199 -0.13 -15.48 -4.64
CA SER A 199 0.67 -15.06 -5.78
C SER A 199 1.96 -15.87 -5.98
N THR A 200 2.42 -15.92 -7.24
CA THR A 200 3.66 -16.59 -7.65
C THR A 200 4.83 -15.63 -7.81
N ASP A 201 4.53 -14.40 -8.19
CA ASP A 201 5.46 -13.30 -8.45
C ASP A 201 4.71 -11.96 -8.29
N TYR A 202 5.42 -10.84 -8.46
CA TYR A 202 4.83 -9.52 -8.30
C TYR A 202 3.66 -9.24 -9.24
N GLU A 203 3.78 -9.59 -10.53
CA GLU A 203 2.70 -9.34 -11.51
C GLU A 203 1.46 -10.17 -11.18
N SER A 204 1.66 -11.45 -10.85
CA SER A 204 0.61 -12.36 -10.39
C SER A 204 -0.13 -11.80 -9.16
N ALA A 205 0.59 -11.23 -8.19
CA ALA A 205 0.00 -10.55 -7.03
C ALA A 205 -0.93 -9.39 -7.41
N ILE A 206 -0.47 -8.49 -8.29
CA ILE A 206 -1.27 -7.36 -8.77
C ILE A 206 -2.50 -7.84 -9.54
N ARG A 207 -2.33 -8.82 -10.44
CA ARG A 207 -3.43 -9.41 -11.21
C ARG A 207 -4.49 -10.03 -10.30
N LEU A 208 -4.05 -10.77 -9.29
CA LEU A 208 -4.92 -11.41 -8.31
C LEU A 208 -5.73 -10.37 -7.54
N ALA A 209 -5.09 -9.33 -7.01
CA ALA A 209 -5.75 -8.26 -6.27
C ALA A 209 -6.82 -7.54 -7.13
N ILE A 210 -6.45 -7.07 -8.32
CA ILE A 210 -7.36 -6.34 -9.21
C ILE A 210 -8.48 -7.25 -9.73
N SER A 211 -8.23 -8.56 -9.90
CA SER A 211 -9.27 -9.50 -10.33
C SER A 211 -10.44 -9.61 -9.36
N LEU A 212 -10.29 -9.19 -8.09
CA LEU A 212 -11.41 -9.09 -7.17
C LEU A 212 -12.38 -7.97 -7.54
N GLY A 213 -11.94 -6.96 -8.31
CA GLY A 213 -12.66 -5.72 -8.51
C GLY A 213 -12.79 -4.95 -7.20
N GLY A 214 -13.86 -4.16 -7.08
CA GLY A 214 -14.07 -3.32 -5.91
C GLY A 214 -13.12 -2.12 -5.90
N ASP A 215 -12.53 -1.84 -4.75
CA ASP A 215 -11.53 -0.78 -4.53
C ASP A 215 -10.16 -1.27 -5.01
N SER A 216 -10.01 -1.33 -6.35
CA SER A 216 -8.97 -2.12 -7.03
C SER A 216 -7.57 -1.51 -6.93
N ASP A 217 -7.46 -0.19 -7.00
CA ASP A 217 -6.24 0.56 -6.71
C ASP A 217 -5.78 0.32 -5.28
N THR A 218 -6.66 0.48 -4.28
CA THR A 218 -6.26 0.26 -2.88
C THR A 218 -5.86 -1.17 -2.57
N LEU A 219 -6.62 -2.15 -3.08
CA LEU A 219 -6.27 -3.58 -2.98
C LEU A 219 -4.88 -3.84 -3.57
N ALA A 220 -4.66 -3.39 -4.81
CA ALA A 220 -3.40 -3.61 -5.51
C ALA A 220 -2.23 -2.84 -4.87
N CYS A 221 -2.46 -1.65 -4.32
CA CYS A 221 -1.47 -0.85 -3.60
C CYS A 221 -0.95 -1.60 -2.35
N ILE A 222 -1.87 -2.11 -1.52
CA ILE A 222 -1.50 -2.89 -0.33
C ILE A 222 -0.81 -4.20 -0.73
N THR A 223 -1.38 -4.94 -1.69
CA THR A 223 -0.79 -6.20 -2.17
C THR A 223 0.59 -5.98 -2.77
N GLY A 224 0.77 -4.95 -3.60
CA GLY A 224 2.02 -4.60 -4.27
C GLY A 224 3.13 -4.23 -3.29
N GLY A 225 2.80 -3.51 -2.21
CA GLY A 225 3.75 -3.23 -1.13
C GLY A 225 4.28 -4.50 -0.45
N ILE A 226 3.41 -5.47 -0.17
CA ILE A 226 3.79 -6.76 0.44
C ILE A 226 4.58 -7.60 -0.57
N ALA A 227 4.12 -7.66 -1.83
CA ALA A 227 4.76 -8.44 -2.88
C ALA A 227 6.18 -7.93 -3.18
N ALA A 228 6.39 -6.61 -3.31
CA ALA A 228 7.72 -6.05 -3.52
C ALA A 228 8.68 -6.38 -2.36
N ALA A 229 8.20 -6.28 -1.12
CA ALA A 229 8.97 -6.65 0.07
C ALA A 229 9.36 -8.14 0.09
N TYR A 230 8.45 -9.02 -0.32
CA TYR A 230 8.67 -10.47 -0.29
C TYR A 230 9.53 -10.97 -1.45
N TYR A 231 9.19 -10.59 -2.67
CA TYR A 231 9.86 -11.08 -3.87
C TYR A 231 11.20 -10.41 -4.12
N LYS A 232 11.39 -9.16 -3.64
CA LYS A 232 12.59 -8.33 -3.86
C LYS A 232 12.97 -8.15 -5.34
N GLU A 233 12.04 -8.48 -6.24
CA GLU A 233 12.18 -8.41 -7.69
C GLU A 233 10.85 -7.97 -8.30
N MET A 234 10.93 -7.11 -9.31
CA MET A 234 9.79 -6.63 -10.08
C MET A 234 10.16 -6.58 -11.56
N PRO A 235 9.22 -6.87 -12.49
CA PRO A 235 9.46 -6.67 -13.91
C PRO A 235 9.86 -5.22 -14.22
N GLU A 236 10.97 -5.04 -14.93
CA GLU A 236 11.50 -3.70 -15.26
C GLU A 236 10.47 -2.83 -15.99
N ALA A 237 9.70 -3.43 -16.90
CA ALA A 237 8.63 -2.74 -17.61
C ALA A 237 7.56 -2.16 -16.67
N ILE A 238 7.20 -2.86 -15.58
CA ILE A 238 6.27 -2.34 -14.59
C ILE A 238 6.88 -1.12 -13.88
N VAL A 239 8.13 -1.25 -13.41
CA VAL A 239 8.83 -0.15 -12.73
C VAL A 239 8.94 1.08 -13.62
N GLN A 240 9.42 0.93 -14.86
CA GLN A 240 9.62 2.05 -15.78
C GLN A 240 8.31 2.73 -16.19
N ASN A 241 7.27 1.94 -16.50
CA ASN A 241 5.97 2.51 -16.87
C ASN A 241 5.36 3.26 -15.68
N THR A 242 5.42 2.71 -14.47
CA THR A 242 4.94 3.40 -13.26
C THR A 242 5.71 4.70 -13.05
N LEU A 243 7.04 4.67 -13.05
CA LEU A 243 7.86 5.88 -12.86
C LEU A 243 7.58 6.94 -13.94
N SER A 244 7.28 6.55 -15.18
CA SER A 244 6.98 7.49 -16.27
C SER A 244 5.70 8.32 -16.04
N LEU A 245 4.79 7.83 -15.19
CA LEU A 245 3.53 8.49 -14.85
C LEU A 245 3.66 9.40 -13.60
N LEU A 246 4.78 9.35 -12.89
CA LEU A 246 4.96 10.10 -11.65
C LEU A 246 5.65 11.46 -11.87
N PRO A 247 5.27 12.50 -11.10
CA PRO A 247 6.02 13.76 -11.05
C PRO A 247 7.47 13.54 -10.61
N GLU A 248 8.37 14.43 -11.05
CA GLU A 248 9.80 14.39 -10.67
C GLU A 248 10.02 14.33 -9.16
N GLU A 249 9.27 15.12 -8.40
CA GLU A 249 9.41 15.13 -6.94
C GLU A 249 9.01 13.78 -6.28
N PHE A 250 8.10 13.02 -6.86
CA PHE A 250 7.73 11.70 -6.33
C PHE A 250 8.85 10.70 -6.63
N ARG A 251 9.38 10.73 -7.85
CA ARG A 251 10.54 9.92 -8.25
C ARG A 251 11.76 10.18 -7.35
N GLU A 252 11.98 11.44 -6.99
CA GLU A 252 13.07 11.81 -6.07
C GLU A 252 12.86 11.29 -4.65
N VAL A 253 11.62 11.33 -4.12
CA VAL A 253 11.31 10.72 -2.81
C VAL A 253 11.53 9.21 -2.85
N ILE A 254 11.07 8.52 -3.91
CA ILE A 254 11.28 7.08 -4.11
C ILE A 254 12.78 6.76 -4.14
N ARG A 255 13.56 7.49 -4.94
CA ARG A 255 15.02 7.30 -5.05
C ARG A 255 15.71 7.44 -3.69
N ARG A 256 15.42 8.52 -2.95
CA ARG A 256 15.97 8.75 -1.60
C ARG A 256 15.54 7.68 -0.61
N PHE A 257 14.33 7.15 -0.76
CA PHE A 257 13.80 6.09 0.08
C PHE A 257 14.51 4.76 -0.21
N ASP A 258 14.65 4.39 -1.49
CA ASP A 258 15.39 3.21 -1.94
C ASP A 258 16.86 3.29 -1.47
N GLU A 259 17.54 4.42 -1.62
CA GLU A 259 18.93 4.61 -1.17
C GLU A 259 19.14 4.38 0.33
N LYS A 260 18.11 4.62 1.14
CA LYS A 260 18.19 4.49 2.60
C LYS A 260 17.70 3.12 3.09
N TYR A 261 16.70 2.53 2.43
CA TYR A 261 15.94 1.40 2.96
C TYR A 261 15.89 0.18 2.04
N ALA A 262 16.34 0.27 0.78
CA ALA A 262 16.62 -0.94 0.01
C ALA A 262 17.82 -1.63 0.67
N GLU A 263 17.65 -2.87 1.08
CA GLU A 263 18.75 -3.68 1.59
C GLU A 263 19.84 -3.72 0.52
N LEU A 264 21.04 -3.19 0.78
CA LEU A 264 22.20 -3.55 -0.01
C LEU A 264 22.39 -5.04 0.23
N ALA A 265 22.13 -5.88 -0.79
CA ALA A 265 22.52 -7.28 -0.75
C ALA A 265 24.02 -7.32 -0.46
N VAL A 266 24.40 -7.49 0.80
CA VAL A 266 25.75 -7.85 1.18
C VAL A 266 25.90 -9.29 0.71
N THR A 267 26.44 -9.45 -0.49
CA THR A 267 27.00 -10.71 -0.95
C THR A 267 28.10 -11.10 0.04
N GLU A 268 27.84 -12.10 0.88
CA GLU A 268 28.91 -12.96 1.42
C GLU A 268 29.45 -13.88 0.31
#